data_AF-A0A8J7NAK0-F1
#
_entry.id   AF-A0A8J7NAK0-F1
#
_cell.length_a   1.000
_cell.length_b   1.000
_cell.length_c   1.000
_cell.angle_alpha   90.00
_cell.angle_beta   90.00
_cell.angle_gamma   90.00
#
_symmetry.space_group_name_H-M   'P 1'
#
loop_
_entity.id
_entity.type
_entity.pdbx_description
1 polymer ?
#
loop_
_entity_poly.entity_id
_entity_poly.type
_entity_poly.pdbx_seq_one_letter_code
_entity_poly.pdbx_strand_id
1 'polypeptide(L)' 'MTNDDVKGIVPERPRDAFSKINEWVKRSTEWRSKCINLIASENIVSPDVRAALISDFGGRYAEGRPGKRFYQGTWML' A
#
# COMPACT_ATOMS: atom_id res chain seq x y z
N MET A 1 -17.22 18.67 -1.85
CA MET A 1 -16.79 17.94 -0.64
C MET A 1 -15.94 18.89 0.17
N THR A 2 -16.52 19.55 1.16
CA THR A 2 -15.83 20.48 2.06
C THR A 2 -15.22 19.71 3.22
N ASN A 3 -14.17 20.25 3.84
CA ASN A 3 -13.40 19.64 4.93
C ASN A 3 -14.20 19.36 6.22
N ASP A 4 -15.49 19.73 6.26
CA ASP A 4 -16.36 19.51 7.41
C ASP A 4 -16.98 18.10 7.45
N ASP A 5 -17.02 17.37 6.34
CA ASP A 5 -17.43 15.96 6.30
C ASP A 5 -16.42 15.02 6.99
N VAL A 6 -15.19 15.50 7.24
CA VAL A 6 -14.07 14.71 7.79
C VAL A 6 -14.11 14.62 9.32
N LYS A 7 -14.71 15.60 10.00
CA LYS A 7 -14.74 15.65 11.48
C LYS A 7 -15.58 14.54 12.13
N GLY A 8 -16.53 13.93 11.41
CA GLY A 8 -17.32 12.80 11.88
C GLY A 8 -16.69 11.42 11.63
N ILE A 9 -15.49 11.36 11.03
CA ILE A 9 -14.87 10.14 10.49
C ILE A 9 -13.54 9.82 11.20
N VAL A 10 -13.21 10.49 12.32
CA VAL A 10 -12.05 10.10 13.12
C VAL A 10 -12.48 9.03 14.12
N PRO A 11 -12.11 7.75 13.92
CA PRO A 11 -12.44 6.68 14.85
C PRO A 11 -11.78 6.94 16.20
N GLU A 12 -12.55 6.82 17.29
CA GLU A 12 -12.07 7.06 18.66
C GLU A 12 -10.88 6.18 19.04
N ARG A 13 -10.74 5.00 18.42
CA ARG A 13 -9.66 4.05 18.68
C ARG A 13 -8.95 3.61 17.40
N PRO A 14 -7.62 3.42 17.42
CA PRO A 14 -6.85 2.96 16.26
C PRO A 14 -7.37 1.66 15.64
N ARG A 15 -7.91 0.75 16.47
CA ARG A 15 -8.48 -0.52 16.03
C ARG A 15 -9.73 -0.34 15.16
N ASP A 16 -10.55 0.64 15.50
CA ASP A 16 -11.79 0.94 14.78
C ASP A 16 -11.43 1.58 13.41
N ALA A 17 -10.38 2.40 13.38
CA ALA A 17 -9.78 2.92 12.14
C ALA A 17 -9.30 1.83 11.21
N PHE A 18 -8.48 0.92 11.73
CA PHE A 18 -7.90 -0.18 10.97
C PHE A 18 -8.98 -1.08 10.37
N SER A 19 -10.02 -1.40 11.16
CA SER A 19 -11.14 -2.21 10.70
C SER A 19 -11.88 -1.56 9.53
N LYS A 20 -12.13 -0.24 9.63
CA LYS A 20 -12.81 0.54 8.59
C LYS A 20 -11.99 0.63 7.30
N ILE A 21 -10.68 0.87 7.40
CA ILE A 21 -9.78 0.89 6.25
C ILE A 21 -9.78 -0.46 5.54
N ASN A 22 -9.70 -1.57 6.29
CA ASN A 22 -9.74 -2.91 5.71
C ASN A 22 -11.07 -3.20 4.99
N GLU A 23 -12.19 -2.74 5.54
CA GLU A 23 -13.49 -2.85 4.88
C GLU A 23 -13.49 -2.11 3.52
N TRP A 24 -12.99 -0.88 3.49
CA TRP A 24 -12.88 -0.09 2.25
C TRP A 24 -11.98 -0.75 1.21
N VAL A 25 -10.83 -1.28 1.63
CA VAL A 25 -9.90 -2.00 0.75
C VAL A 25 -10.58 -3.23 0.14
N LYS A 26 -11.29 -4.03 0.94
CA LYS A 26 -12.05 -5.20 0.46
C LYS A 26 -13.12 -4.80 -0.55
N ARG A 27 -13.96 -3.82 -0.19
CA ARG A 27 -15.04 -3.35 -1.06
C ARG A 27 -14.51 -2.81 -2.40
N SER A 28 -13.40 -2.07 -2.38
CA SER A 28 -12.75 -1.57 -3.60
C SER A 28 -12.22 -2.71 -4.48
N THR A 29 -11.59 -3.71 -3.86
CA THR A 29 -11.07 -4.90 -4.57
C THR A 29 -12.20 -5.71 -5.22
N GLU A 30 -13.29 -5.93 -4.50
CA GLU A 30 -14.49 -6.63 -5.01
C GLU A 30 -15.21 -5.85 -6.12
N TRP A 31 -15.20 -4.52 -6.05
CA TRP A 31 -15.77 -3.70 -7.10
C TRP A 31 -14.90 -3.78 -8.37
N ARG A 32 -13.58 -3.61 -8.23
CA ARG A 32 -12.62 -3.73 -9.34
C ARG A 32 -12.69 -5.09 -10.03
N SER A 33 -12.92 -6.18 -9.29
CA SER A 33 -13.02 -7.52 -9.89
C SER A 33 -14.29 -7.75 -10.72
N LYS A 34 -15.31 -6.89 -10.56
CA LYS A 34 -16.56 -6.92 -11.33
C LYS A 34 -16.54 -5.97 -12.54
N CYS A 35 -15.44 -5.26 -12.77
CA CYS A 35 -15.31 -4.28 -13.84
C CYS A 35 -14.26 -4.72 -14.87
N ILE A 36 -14.45 -4.31 -16.13
CA ILE A 36 -13.41 -4.37 -17.15
C ILE A 36 -12.57 -3.10 -17.01
N ASN A 37 -11.27 -3.23 -16.76
CA ASN A 37 -10.37 -2.09 -16.67
C ASN A 37 -10.02 -1.57 -18.08
N LEU A 38 -10.47 -0.37 -18.41
CA LEU A 38 -10.24 0.27 -19.71
C LEU A 38 -9.19 1.40 -19.66
N ILE A 39 -8.58 1.63 -18.51
CA ILE A 39 -7.56 2.67 -18.33
C ILE A 39 -6.20 2.06 -18.68
N ALA A 40 -5.60 2.50 -19.77
CA ALA A 40 -4.36 1.92 -20.32
C ALA A 40 -3.16 1.98 -19.36
N SER A 41 -3.14 2.94 -18.43
CA SER A 41 -2.06 3.12 -17.44
C SER A 41 -2.27 2.31 -16.16
N GLU A 42 -3.43 1.69 -15.95
CA GLU A 42 -3.74 0.94 -14.74
C GLU A 42 -3.61 -0.56 -14.95
N ASN A 43 -3.09 -1.27 -13.95
CA ASN A 43 -2.94 -2.72 -14.03
C ASN A 43 -3.13 -3.40 -12.66
N ILE A 44 -3.43 -4.70 -12.67
CA ILE A 44 -3.51 -5.54 -11.48
C ILE A 44 -2.13 -6.15 -11.23
N VAL A 45 -1.59 -5.88 -10.03
CA VAL A 45 -0.33 -6.47 -9.58
C VAL A 45 -0.50 -7.97 -9.33
N SER A 46 0.49 -8.80 -9.66
CA SER A 46 0.46 -10.25 -9.38
C SER A 46 0.60 -10.53 -7.86
N PRO A 47 0.19 -11.72 -7.38
CA PRO A 47 0.38 -12.11 -5.98
C PRO A 47 1.84 -12.01 -5.51
N ASP A 48 2.79 -12.45 -6.34
CA ASP A 48 4.23 -12.45 -5.98
C ASP A 48 4.79 -11.04 -5.84
N VAL A 49 4.41 -10.12 -6.74
CA VAL A 49 4.85 -8.72 -6.64
C VAL A 49 4.24 -8.06 -5.39
N ARG A 50 2.98 -8.35 -5.06
CA ARG A 50 2.39 -7.89 -3.78
C ARG A 50 3.14 -8.40 -2.55
N ALA A 51 3.55 -9.68 -2.56
CA ALA A 51 4.33 -10.26 -1.46
C ALA A 51 5.70 -9.58 -1.33
N ALA A 52 6.39 -9.33 -2.45
CA ALA A 52 7.66 -8.62 -2.48
C ALA A 52 7.54 -7.18 -1.95
N LEU A 53 6.45 -6.47 -2.29
CA LEU A 53 6.21 -5.10 -1.81
C LEU A 53 6.02 -5.00 -0.28
N ILE A 54 5.44 -6.03 0.35
CA ILE A 54 5.21 -6.08 1.81
C ILE A 54 6.44 -6.65 2.54
N SER A 55 7.43 -7.15 1.81
CA SER A 55 8.65 -7.67 2.41
C SER A 55 9.44 -6.59 3.16
N ASP A 56 10.34 -7.06 4.02
CA ASP A 56 11.23 -6.22 4.81
C ASP A 56 12.10 -5.26 3.97
N PHE A 57 12.25 -5.51 2.66
CA PHE A 57 12.99 -4.64 1.76
C PHE A 57 12.47 -3.19 1.72
N GLY A 58 11.16 -2.98 1.86
CA GLY A 58 10.58 -1.62 1.85
C GLY A 58 10.99 -0.75 3.04
N GLY A 59 11.40 -1.36 4.16
CA GLY A 59 11.83 -0.65 5.36
C GLY A 59 13.33 -0.34 5.42
N ARG A 60 14.11 -0.77 4.43
CA ARG A 60 15.58 -0.63 4.42
C ARG A 60 16.01 0.61 3.66
N TYR A 61 16.91 1.38 4.27
CA TYR A 61 17.59 2.49 3.59
C TYR A 61 18.75 1.94 2.76
N ALA A 62 18.54 1.83 1.44
CA ALA A 62 19.49 1.25 0.49
C ALA A 62 20.09 2.30 -0.47
N GLU A 63 20.37 3.52 0.02
CA GLU A 63 20.98 4.56 -0.81
C GLU A 63 22.42 4.19 -1.23
N GLY A 64 22.81 4.62 -2.44
CA GLY A 64 24.08 4.29 -3.06
C GLY A 64 23.91 3.38 -4.27
N ARG A 65 24.95 2.62 -4.61
CA ARG A 65 24.91 1.61 -5.69
C ARG A 65 24.99 0.20 -5.09
N PRO A 66 24.54 -0.84 -5.79
CA PRO A 66 24.80 -2.22 -5.39
C PRO A 66 26.29 -2.42 -5.08
N GLY A 67 26.61 -2.99 -3.92
CA GLY A 67 27.98 -3.15 -3.42
C GLY A 67 28.69 -1.88 -2.94
N LYS A 68 28.06 -0.70 -3.07
CA LYS A 68 28.56 0.60 -2.60
C LYS A 68 27.42 1.39 -1.94
N ARG A 69 26.93 0.86 -0.83
CA ARG A 69 25.85 1.46 -0.04
C ARG A 69 26.40 2.47 0.97
N PHE A 70 25.65 3.53 1.23
CA PHE A 70 25.98 4.48 2.30
C PHE A 70 25.63 3.92 3.69
N TYR A 71 24.61 3.08 3.75
CA TYR A 71 24.15 2.43 4.97
C TYR A 71 24.54 0.94 4.96
N GLN A 72 24.98 0.44 6.11
CA GLN A 72 25.37 -0.95 6.28
C GLN A 72 24.15 -1.88 6.39
N GLY A 73 24.36 -3.18 6.19
CA GLY A 73 23.30 -4.21 6.34
C GLY A 73 22.38 -4.37 5.12
N THR A 74 22.63 -3.64 4.04
CA THR A 74 21.89 -3.73 2.76
C THR A 74 22.78 -4.21 1.61
N TRP A 75 23.78 -5.04 1.89
CA TRP A 75 24.78 -5.45 0.89
C TRP A 75 24.19 -6.27 -0.28
N MET A 76 23.13 -7.04 -0.02
CA MET A 76 22.40 -7.81 -1.04
C MET A 76 21.38 -6.99 -1.84
N LEU A 77 21.01 -5.80 -1.36
CA LEU A 77 20.10 -4.89 -2.05
C LEU A 77 20.91 -3.96 -2.96
#